data_AF-A0A381S4Q2-F1
#
_entry.id   AF-A0A381S4Q2-F1
#
_cell.length_a   1.000
_cell.length_b   1.000
_cell.length_c   1.000
_cell.angle_alpha   90.00
_cell.angle_beta   90.00
_cell.angle_gamma   90.00
#
_symmetry.space_group_name_H-M   'P 1'
#
loop_
_entity.id
_entity.type
_entity.pdbx_description
1 polymer ?
#
loop_
_entity_poly.entity_id
_entity_poly.type
_entity_poly.pdbx_seq_one_letter_code
_entity_poly.pdbx_strand_id
1 'polypeptide(L)' 'MNNFNVWVEAINAVLWSSPVLYTLLFTGVVFTFWSGFSQYYALTHGFKVIRGDYDKADDPGAITHFQ' A
#
# COMPACT_ATOMS: atom_id res chain seq x y z
N MET A 1 24.49 -14.77 24.50
CA MET A 1 23.40 -14.29 23.62
C MET A 1 22.39 -15.42 23.52
N ASN A 2 21.09 -15.18 23.78
CA ASN A 2 20.07 -16.23 23.63
C ASN A 2 19.89 -16.57 22.15
N ASN A 3 19.68 -17.84 21.79
CA ASN A 3 19.50 -18.29 20.41
C ASN A 3 18.42 -17.48 19.65
N PHE A 4 17.38 -17.04 20.35
CA PHE A 4 16.35 -16.17 19.82
C PHE A 4 16.90 -14.83 19.30
N ASN A 5 17.80 -14.18 20.05
CA ASN A 5 18.35 -12.89 19.65
C ASN A 5 19.22 -13.00 18.40
N VAL A 6 19.94 -14.11 18.24
CA VAL A 6 20.75 -14.38 17.03
C VAL A 6 19.86 -14.47 15.78
N TRP A 7 18.70 -15.12 15.89
CA TRP A 7 17.73 -15.19 14.79
C TRP A 7 17.13 -13.83 14.46
N VAL A 8 16.78 -13.03 15.47
CA VAL A 8 16.27 -11.67 15.28
C VAL A 8 17.31 -10.79 14.58
N GLU A 9 18.58 -10.87 15.00
CA GLU A 9 19.69 -10.12 14.38
C GLU A 9 19.92 -10.54 12.92
N ALA A 10 19.86 -11.84 12.61
CA ALA A 10 20.01 -12.34 11.25
C ALA A 10 18.90 -11.84 10.32
N ILE A 11 17.64 -11.84 10.78
CA ILE A 11 16.51 -11.30 10.02
C ILE A 11 16.68 -9.79 9.83
N ASN A 12 17.06 -9.08 10.88
CA ASN A 12 17.29 -7.64 10.85
C ASN A 12 18.36 -7.28 9.80
N ALA A 13 19.46 -8.03 9.76
CA ALA A 13 20.52 -7.81 8.78
C ALA A 13 20.04 -7.94 7.33
N VAL A 14 19.12 -8.86 7.04
CA VAL A 14 18.54 -9.03 5.71
C VAL A 14 17.55 -7.93 5.38
N LEU A 15 16.59 -7.65 6.28
CA LEU A 15 15.51 -6.68 6.05
C LEU A 15 16.05 -5.26 5.82
N TRP A 16 17.08 -4.86 6.57
CA TRP A 16 17.70 -3.54 6.46
C TRP A 16 18.88 -3.50 5.50
N SER A 17 19.10 -4.57 4.71
CA SER A 17 20.16 -4.58 3.70
C SER A 17 19.82 -3.66 2.54
N SER A 18 20.83 -2.97 2.00
CA SER A 18 20.68 -2.08 0.85
C SER A 18 20.03 -2.74 -0.38
N PRO A 19 20.33 -4.03 -0.73
CA PRO A 19 19.66 -4.69 -1.85
C PRO A 19 18.14 -4.80 -1.69
N VAL A 20 17.65 -5.05 -0.47
CA VAL A 20 16.19 -5.10 -0.19
C VAL A 20 15.57 -3.72 -0.37
N LEU A 21 16.23 -2.66 0.13
CA LEU A 21 15.80 -1.28 -0.09
C LEU A 21 15.70 -0.92 -1.57
N TYR A 22 16.73 -1.23 -2.36
CA TYR A 22 16.73 -0.95 -3.80
C TYR A 22 15.66 -1.75 -4.54
N THR A 23 15.44 -3.01 -4.15
CA THR A 23 14.41 -3.87 -4.75
C THR A 23 13.01 -3.33 -4.46
N LEU A 24 12.75 -2.89 -3.23
CA LEU A 24 11.48 -2.30 -2.84
C LEU A 24 11.22 -0.99 -3.60
N LEU A 25 12.23 -0.12 -3.67
CA LEU A 25 12.14 1.13 -4.43
C LEU A 25 11.86 0.86 -5.91
N PHE A 26 12.63 -0.04 -6.53
CA PHE A 26 12.47 -0.39 -7.94
C PHE A 26 11.09 -0.97 -8.24
N THR A 27 10.59 -1.85 -7.36
CA THR A 27 9.23 -2.41 -7.47
C THR A 27 8.18 -1.30 -7.45
N GLY A 28 8.30 -0.34 -6.52
CA GLY A 28 7.41 0.82 -6.46
C GLY A 28 7.47 1.68 -7.73
N VAL A 29 8.66 1.92 -8.27
CA VAL A 29 8.86 2.67 -9.52
C VAL A 29 8.21 1.94 -10.70
N VAL A 30 8.44 0.63 -10.84
CA VAL A 30 7.83 -0.19 -11.90
C VAL A 30 6.30 -0.12 -11.83
N PHE A 31 5.71 -0.30 -10.65
CA PHE A 31 4.25 -0.21 -10.51
C PHE A 31 3.71 1.21 -10.74
N THR A 32 4.47 2.24 -10.42
CA THR A 32 4.10 3.63 -10.73
C THR A 32 3.98 3.84 -12.24
N PHE A 33 4.98 3.40 -13.00
CA PHE A 33 4.95 3.53 -14.46
C PHE A 33 3.91 2.60 -15.09
N TRP A 34 3.82 1.34 -14.64
CA TRP A 34 2.90 0.37 -15.21
C TRP A 34 1.42 0.75 -14.99
N SER A 35 1.10 1.30 -13.81
CA SER A 35 -0.26 1.82 -13.55
C SER A 35 -0.54 3.18 -14.20
N GLY A 36 0.41 3.77 -14.94
CA GLY A 36 0.23 5.05 -15.60
C GLY A 36 0.11 6.23 -14.64
N PHE A 37 0.85 6.22 -13.52
CA PHE A 37 0.76 7.23 -12.45
C PHE A 37 -0.65 7.33 -11.82
N SER A 38 -1.38 6.21 -11.77
CA SER A 38 -2.74 6.12 -11.23
C SER A 38 -2.84 6.53 -9.75
N GLN A 39 -1.73 6.61 -9.01
CA GLN A 39 -1.74 7.09 -7.62
C GLN A 39 -2.37 8.47 -7.48
N TYR A 40 -2.18 9.37 -8.45
CA TYR A 40 -2.82 10.69 -8.42
C TYR A 40 -4.35 10.60 -8.53
N TYR A 41 -4.84 9.73 -9.42
CA TYR A 41 -6.28 9.48 -9.56
C TYR A 41 -6.84 8.80 -8.30
N ALA A 42 -6.15 7.78 -7.78
CA ALA A 42 -6.57 7.07 -6.57
C ALA A 42 -6.66 7.98 -5.35
N LEU A 43 -5.71 8.92 -5.16
CA LEU A 43 -5.72 9.83 -4.02
C LEU A 43 -6.82 10.90 -4.13
N THR A 44 -7.11 11.40 -5.32
CA THR A 44 -8.12 12.45 -5.53
C THR A 44 -9.55 11.90 -5.65
N HIS A 45 -9.72 10.77 -6.35
CA HIS A 45 -11.01 10.11 -6.51
C HIS A 45 -11.35 9.26 -5.28
N GLY A 46 -10.38 8.52 -4.73
CA GLY A 46 -10.60 7.70 -3.53
C GLY A 46 -11.05 8.50 -2.32
N PHE A 47 -10.52 9.72 -2.12
CA PHE A 47 -11.01 10.61 -1.06
C PHE A 47 -12.48 11.02 -1.25
N LYS A 48 -12.92 11.26 -2.48
CA LYS A 48 -14.33 11.58 -2.80
C LYS A 48 -15.24 10.36 -2.65
N VAL A 49 -14.75 9.17 -2.99
CA VAL A 49 -15.44 7.90 -2.75
C VAL A 49 -15.63 7.68 -1.25
N ILE A 50 -14.55 7.76 -0.46
CA ILE A 50 -14.60 7.78 1.02
C ILE A 50 -15.04 9.16 1.53
N ARG A 51 -15.88 9.90 0.81
CA ARG A 51 -16.65 11.03 1.36
C ARG A 51 -18.14 10.83 1.11
N GLY A 52 -18.50 9.82 0.31
CA GLY A 52 -19.86 9.58 -0.12
C GLY A 52 -20.28 10.55 -1.23
N ASP A 53 -19.34 11.27 -1.86
CA ASP A 53 -19.66 12.19 -2.98
C ASP A 53 -20.26 11.42 -4.19
N TYR A 54 -20.07 10.10 -4.23
CA TYR A 54 -20.57 9.20 -5.27
C TYR A 54 -21.61 8.19 -4.77
N ASP A 55 -22.01 8.22 -3.50
CA ASP A 55 -23.02 7.31 -2.94
C ASP A 55 -24.40 7.62 -3.54
N LYS A 56 -25.12 6.59 -3.99
CA LYS A 56 -26.52 6.71 -4.43
C LYS A 56 -27.43 5.75 -3.67
N ALA A 57 -28.66 6.19 -3.44
CA ALA A 57 -29.64 5.45 -2.64
C ALA A 57 -30.15 4.16 -3.33
N ASP A 58 -29.92 4.01 -4.63
CA ASP A 58 -30.36 2.89 -5.48
C ASP A 58 -29.22 1.92 -5.85
N ASP A 59 -27.97 2.19 -5.44
CA ASP A 59 -26.84 1.31 -5.71
C ASP A 59 -26.95 0.01 -4.86
N PRO A 60 -26.60 -1.17 -5.41
CA PRO A 60 -26.72 -2.45 -4.72
C PRO A 60 -25.65 -2.60 -3.62
N GLY A 61 -25.89 -1.98 -2.47
CA GLY A 61 -25.06 -2.05 -1.27
C GLY A 61 -25.93 -2.02 -0.02
N ALA A 62 -25.59 -2.82 1.00
CA ALA A 62 -26.39 -2.94 2.22
C ALA A 62 -26.17 -1.79 3.22
N ILE A 63 -25.08 -1.03 3.06
CA ILE A 63 -24.62 0.07 3.91
C ILE A 63 -23.89 1.10 3.04
N THR A 64 -23.80 2.35 3.51
CA THR A 64 -22.97 3.37 2.86
C THR A 64 -21.49 2.97 2.94
N HIS A 65 -20.62 3.51 2.08
CA HIS A 65 -19.21 3.12 2.02
C HIS A 65 -18.41 3.40 3.34
N PHE A 66 -19.06 4.00 4.34
CA PHE A 66 -18.53 4.38 5.65
C PHE A 66 -19.12 3.62 6.84
N GLN A 67 -20.10 2.74 6.61
CA GLN A 67 -20.58 1.79 7.61
C GLN A 67 -20.11 0.39 7.25
#